data_AF-A0A971MW56-F1
#
_entry.id   AF-A0A971MW56-F1
#
_cell.length_a   1.000
_cell.length_b   1.000
_cell.length_c   1.000
_cell.angle_alpha   90.00
_cell.angle_beta   90.00
_cell.angle_gamma   90.00
#
_symmetry.space_group_name_H-M   'P 1'
#
loop_
_entity.id
_entity.type
_entity.pdbx_description
1 polymer ?
#
loop_
_entity_poly.entity_id
_entity_poly.type
_entity_poly.pdbx_seq_one_letter_code
_entity_poly.pdbx_strand_id
1 'polypeptide(L)'
;MEEFHSRVGLARGYWQGSLLNKTAWSGAVAGNVGVTYNNDLMVTSQNVNDGNTVSYGYDDDGLLTSAGSLTISRDAQNGMMTGSTIGSVSDSVTYNGFGELQQYQAKYGGSTVYNVDYGTRDKLGRIVTKTETVNGETHAYSYVYDPNTDELTDVYKDGAL
;
A
#
# COMPACT_ATOMS: atom_id res chain seq x y z
N MET A 1 47.35 -22.44 -9.47
CA MET A 1 46.69 -22.61 -8.17
C MET A 1 45.43 -21.75 -8.24
N GLU A 2 44.31 -22.35 -8.64
CA GLU A 2 43.03 -21.64 -8.78
C GLU A 2 42.45 -21.41 -7.39
N GLU A 3 42.32 -20.14 -6.99
CA GLU A 3 41.58 -19.76 -5.79
C GLU A 3 40.07 -19.89 -6.04
N PHE A 4 39.51 -21.02 -5.64
CA PHE A 4 38.07 -21.17 -5.46
C PHE A 4 37.63 -20.26 -4.30
N HIS A 5 37.05 -19.11 -4.64
CA HIS A 5 36.33 -18.28 -3.68
C HIS A 5 35.06 -19.05 -3.26
N SER A 6 35.05 -19.56 -2.03
CA SER A 6 33.86 -20.14 -1.39
C SER A 6 32.73 -19.11 -1.37
N ARG A 7 31.74 -19.26 -2.24
CA ARG A 7 30.54 -18.42 -2.33
C ARG A 7 29.38 -18.93 -1.46
N VAL A 8 29.66 -19.48 -0.28
CA VAL A 8 28.57 -19.90 0.61
C VAL A 8 28.18 -18.73 1.50
N GLY A 9 27.20 -17.95 1.06
CA GLY A 9 26.53 -17.01 1.95
C GLY A 9 25.78 -17.78 3.04
N LEU A 10 25.97 -17.39 4.30
CA LEU A 10 25.26 -17.98 5.43
C LEU A 10 24.15 -17.02 5.88
N ALA A 11 22.98 -17.56 6.22
CA ALA A 11 21.88 -16.82 6.84
C ALA A 11 21.66 -17.33 8.27
N ARG A 12 21.45 -16.43 9.23
CA ARG A 12 21.21 -16.77 10.65
C ARG A 12 20.07 -15.93 11.23
N GLY A 13 19.11 -16.58 11.87
CA GLY A 13 18.03 -15.93 12.62
C GLY A 13 18.35 -15.83 14.11
N TYR A 14 17.94 -14.73 14.74
CA TYR A 14 18.02 -14.47 16.18
C TYR A 14 16.61 -14.24 16.71
N TRP A 15 16.29 -14.86 17.84
CA TRP A 15 14.91 -14.94 18.34
C TRP A 15 14.82 -14.45 19.77
N GLN A 16 13.71 -13.80 20.11
CA GLN A 16 13.28 -13.52 21.48
C GLN A 16 12.05 -14.38 21.76
N GLY A 17 12.26 -15.50 22.46
CA GLY A 17 11.22 -16.53 22.56
C GLY A 17 10.88 -17.09 21.17
N SER A 18 9.61 -17.03 20.78
CA SER A 18 9.11 -17.46 19.46
C SER A 18 9.15 -16.34 18.40
N LEU A 19 9.56 -15.12 18.75
CA LEU A 19 9.58 -13.99 17.82
C LEU A 19 10.95 -13.81 17.18
N LEU A 20 10.99 -13.70 15.85
CA LEU A 20 12.21 -13.40 15.11
C LEU A 20 12.59 -11.93 15.34
N ASN A 21 13.71 -11.70 16.00
CA ASN A 21 14.21 -10.35 16.27
C ASN A 21 15.19 -9.87 15.20
N LYS A 22 15.95 -10.77 14.56
CA LYS A 22 16.94 -10.37 13.55
C LYS A 22 17.27 -11.50 12.59
N THR A 23 17.52 -11.16 11.33
CA THR A 23 18.17 -12.05 10.37
C THR A 23 19.47 -11.41 9.90
N ALA A 24 20.57 -12.15 9.93
CA ALA A 24 21.88 -11.69 9.46
C ALA A 24 22.42 -12.61 8.37
N TRP A 25 23.08 -12.01 7.38
CA TRP A 25 23.73 -12.69 6.26
C TRP A 25 25.20 -12.34 6.17
N SER A 26 26.00 -13.28 5.65
CA SER A 26 27.40 -13.09 5.29
C SER A 26 27.68 -13.52 3.86
N GLY A 27 28.87 -13.20 3.35
CA GLY A 27 29.30 -13.53 1.99
C GLY A 27 29.33 -12.30 1.09
N ALA A 28 28.97 -12.48 -0.19
CA ALA A 28 29.00 -11.40 -1.17
C ALA A 28 28.08 -10.21 -0.81
N VAL A 29 27.02 -10.47 -0.04
CA VAL A 29 26.19 -9.45 0.60
C VAL A 29 26.20 -9.74 2.11
N ALA A 30 26.80 -8.84 2.87
CA ALA A 30 26.87 -8.92 4.32
C ALA A 30 25.96 -7.84 4.94
N GLY A 31 25.16 -8.23 5.93
CA GLY A 31 24.26 -7.30 6.59
C GLY A 31 23.24 -7.98 7.49
N ASN A 32 22.35 -7.20 8.07
CA ASN A 32 21.25 -7.71 8.87
C ASN A 32 19.97 -6.88 8.70
N VAL A 33 18.85 -7.51 8.99
CA VAL A 33 17.56 -6.85 9.21
C VAL A 33 17.12 -7.14 10.64
N GLY A 34 16.95 -6.10 11.43
CA GLY A 34 16.42 -6.18 12.79
C GLY A 34 14.93 -5.83 12.85
N VAL A 35 14.22 -6.40 13.81
CA VAL A 35 12.79 -6.21 14.08
C VAL A 35 12.57 -6.07 15.58
N THR A 36 11.77 -5.09 16.00
CA THR A 36 11.30 -4.95 17.38
C THR A 36 9.80 -5.07 17.46
N TYR A 37 9.28 -5.42 18.64
CA TYR A 37 7.84 -5.63 18.88
C TYR A 37 7.37 -4.85 20.10
N ASN A 38 6.09 -4.51 20.18
CA ASN A 38 5.43 -4.08 21.41
C ASN A 38 4.91 -5.29 22.21
N ASN A 39 4.19 -5.03 23.32
CA ASN A 39 3.63 -6.07 24.18
C ASN A 39 2.53 -6.89 23.50
N ASP A 40 1.86 -6.33 22.49
CA ASP A 40 0.85 -7.01 21.68
C ASP A 40 1.46 -7.81 20.52
N LEU A 41 2.80 -7.94 20.51
CA LEU A 41 3.58 -8.64 19.49
C LEU A 41 3.47 -8.02 18.09
N MET A 42 3.05 -6.76 18.00
CA MET A 42 3.06 -5.97 16.76
C MET A 42 4.45 -5.38 16.51
N VAL A 43 4.88 -5.35 15.25
CA VAL A 43 6.21 -4.83 14.87
C VAL A 43 6.28 -3.33 15.11
N THR A 44 7.18 -2.86 15.97
CA THR A 44 7.36 -1.43 16.27
C THR A 44 8.49 -0.78 15.50
N SER A 45 9.45 -1.56 15.01
CA SER A 45 10.47 -1.06 14.10
C SER A 45 11.10 -2.15 13.25
N GLN A 46 11.62 -1.75 12.10
CA GLN A 46 12.54 -2.53 11.29
C GLN A 46 13.77 -1.69 10.95
N ASN A 47 14.94 -2.30 10.90
CA ASN A 47 16.19 -1.61 10.57
C ASN A 47 17.05 -2.47 9.63
N VAL A 48 17.95 -1.82 8.90
CA VAL A 48 18.95 -2.46 8.03
C VAL A 48 20.32 -2.11 8.56
N ASN A 49 21.11 -3.14 8.87
CA ASN A 49 22.47 -3.03 9.39
C ASN A 49 22.52 -2.22 10.70
N ASP A 50 21.59 -2.50 11.61
CA ASP A 50 21.44 -1.80 12.89
C ASP A 50 21.24 -0.27 12.74
N GLY A 51 20.83 0.18 11.54
CA GLY A 51 20.55 1.57 11.18
C GLY A 51 19.41 1.69 10.17
N ASN A 52 19.18 2.88 9.62
CA ASN A 52 18.07 3.15 8.68
C ASN A 52 16.71 2.67 9.23
N THR A 53 16.47 2.93 10.51
CA THR A 53 15.30 2.42 11.22
C THR A 53 14.02 3.07 10.70
N VAL A 54 13.04 2.22 10.38
CA VAL A 54 11.65 2.60 10.14
C VAL A 54 10.85 2.18 11.37
N SER A 55 10.28 3.17 12.07
CA SER A 55 9.37 2.94 13.19
C SER A 55 7.93 2.81 12.70
N TYR A 56 7.13 1.98 13.37
CA TYR A 56 5.72 1.78 13.07
C TYR A 56 4.87 2.22 14.27
N GLY A 57 3.77 2.90 13.99
CA GLY A 57 2.78 3.31 14.99
C GLY A 57 1.41 2.73 14.68
N TYR A 58 0.62 2.52 15.72
CA TYR A 58 -0.69 1.89 15.67
C TYR A 58 -1.70 2.72 16.47
N ASP A 59 -2.99 2.61 16.14
CA ASP A 59 -4.08 3.05 17.01
C ASP A 59 -4.44 1.96 18.04
N ASP A 60 -5.42 2.27 18.90
CA ASP A 60 -5.86 1.38 19.99
C ASP A 60 -6.48 0.07 19.50
N ASP A 61 -6.91 0.01 18.23
CA ASP A 61 -7.43 -1.20 17.58
C ASP A 61 -6.31 -2.02 16.89
N GLY A 62 -5.05 -1.59 17.01
CA GLY A 62 -3.90 -2.24 16.41
C GLY A 62 -3.76 -2.01 14.90
N LEU A 63 -4.45 -1.00 14.35
CA LEU A 63 -4.33 -0.64 12.95
C LEU A 63 -3.16 0.33 12.75
N LEU A 64 -2.38 0.11 11.68
CA LEU A 64 -1.22 0.93 11.38
C LEU A 64 -1.61 2.38 11.08
N THR A 65 -1.00 3.34 11.79
CA THR A 65 -1.19 4.79 11.63
C THR A 65 0.07 5.50 11.15
N SER A 66 1.25 4.86 11.23
CA SER A 66 2.50 5.42 10.69
C SER A 66 3.54 4.36 10.35
N ALA A 67 4.40 4.69 9.38
CA ALA A 67 5.57 3.91 9.00
C ALA A 67 6.71 4.86 8.59
N GLY A 68 7.67 5.08 9.47
CA GLY A 68 8.69 6.13 9.29
C GLY A 68 8.04 7.50 9.15
N SER A 69 8.30 8.18 8.04
CA SER A 69 7.70 9.49 7.74
C SER A 69 6.30 9.41 7.10
N LEU A 70 5.79 8.21 6.80
CA LEU A 70 4.43 8.03 6.33
C LEU A 70 3.46 8.15 7.51
N THR A 71 2.45 9.00 7.37
CA THR A 71 1.26 9.00 8.23
C THR A 71 0.08 8.42 7.46
N ILE A 72 -0.73 7.59 8.10
CA ILE A 72 -1.94 6.97 7.55
C ILE A 72 -3.13 7.49 8.35
N SER A 73 -4.10 8.07 7.66
CA SER A 73 -5.37 8.49 8.23
C SER A 73 -6.40 7.37 8.09
N ARG A 74 -7.21 7.19 9.12
CA ARG A 74 -8.28 6.20 9.19
C ARG A 74 -9.57 6.84 9.67
N ASP A 75 -10.68 6.27 9.24
CA ASP A 75 -11.99 6.60 9.79
C ASP A 75 -12.11 6.04 11.21
N ALA A 76 -12.50 6.89 12.15
CA ALA A 76 -12.55 6.52 13.58
C ALA A 76 -13.69 5.56 13.93
N GLN A 77 -14.68 5.38 13.05
CA GLN A 77 -15.84 4.54 13.31
C GLN A 77 -15.69 3.13 12.72
N ASN A 78 -14.99 2.99 11.59
CA ASN A 78 -14.87 1.71 10.88
C ASN A 78 -13.42 1.29 10.57
N GLY A 79 -12.42 2.11 10.90
CA GLY A 79 -10.99 1.79 10.72
C GLY A 79 -10.50 1.80 9.27
N MET A 80 -11.38 2.10 8.29
CA MET A 80 -11.01 2.17 6.88
C MET A 80 -10.00 3.30 6.65
N MET A 81 -9.00 3.03 5.82
CA MET A 81 -7.99 4.03 5.47
C MET A 81 -8.63 5.16 4.65
N THR A 82 -8.51 6.40 5.11
CA THR A 82 -9.08 7.58 4.44
C THR A 82 -8.02 8.39 3.69
N GLY A 83 -6.75 8.07 3.88
CA GLY A 83 -5.65 8.72 3.17
C GLY A 83 -4.30 8.48 3.82
N SER A 84 -3.26 9.06 3.22
CA SER A 84 -1.90 9.03 3.73
C SER A 84 -1.13 10.29 3.36
N THR A 85 0.00 10.52 4.03
CA THR A 85 0.90 11.62 3.72
C THR A 85 2.35 11.20 3.97
N ILE A 86 3.23 11.48 2.99
CA ILE A 86 4.68 11.32 3.12
C ILE A 86 5.38 12.47 2.39
N GLY A 87 6.12 13.29 3.14
CA GLY A 87 6.73 14.50 2.60
C GLY A 87 5.68 15.42 1.98
N SER A 88 5.85 15.74 0.68
CA SER A 88 4.92 16.59 -0.07
C SER A 88 3.81 15.83 -0.79
N VAL A 89 3.80 14.50 -0.70
CA VAL A 89 2.76 13.65 -1.30
C VAL A 89 1.69 13.36 -0.27
N SER A 90 0.44 13.57 -0.63
CA SER A 90 -0.70 13.10 0.14
C SER A 90 -1.73 12.45 -0.76
N ASP A 91 -2.47 11.49 -0.21
CA ASP A 91 -3.64 10.93 -0.88
C ASP A 91 -4.86 10.86 0.04
N SER A 92 -6.02 10.70 -0.58
CA SER A 92 -7.29 10.51 0.09
C SER A 92 -8.11 9.44 -0.60
N VAL A 93 -8.85 8.69 0.20
CA VAL A 93 -9.68 7.56 -0.21
C VAL A 93 -11.09 7.77 0.34
N THR A 94 -12.10 7.60 -0.51
CA THR A 94 -13.50 7.58 -0.08
C THR A 94 -14.15 6.28 -0.50
N TYR A 95 -15.18 5.88 0.25
CA TYR A 95 -15.91 4.65 0.04
C TYR A 95 -17.40 4.93 -0.11
N ASN A 96 -18.09 4.09 -0.86
CA ASN A 96 -19.55 4.14 -0.96
C ASN A 96 -20.21 3.44 0.25
N GLY A 97 -21.54 3.41 0.29
CA GLY A 97 -22.31 2.78 1.38
C GLY A 97 -22.11 1.26 1.52
N PHE A 98 -21.46 0.60 0.57
CA PHE A 98 -21.09 -0.81 0.62
C PHE A 98 -19.63 -1.03 1.04
N GLY A 99 -18.87 0.03 1.34
CA GLY A 99 -17.44 -0.05 1.67
C GLY A 99 -16.54 -0.23 0.44
N GLU A 100 -17.07 -0.08 -0.77
CA GLU A 100 -16.27 -0.17 -1.99
C GLU A 100 -15.61 1.17 -2.28
N LEU A 101 -14.38 1.15 -2.83
CA LEU A 101 -13.66 2.35 -3.23
C LEU A 101 -14.50 3.18 -4.21
N GLN A 102 -14.80 4.42 -3.82
CA GLN A 102 -15.55 5.39 -4.61
C GLN A 102 -14.61 6.38 -5.29
N GLN A 103 -13.69 6.98 -4.52
CA GLN A 103 -12.75 7.96 -5.05
C GLN A 103 -11.36 7.74 -4.46
N TYR A 104 -10.34 7.91 -5.30
CA TYR A 104 -8.96 8.06 -4.87
C TYR A 104 -8.37 9.32 -5.47
N GLN A 105 -7.68 10.11 -4.66
CA GLN A 105 -7.04 11.35 -5.08
C GLN A 105 -5.63 11.42 -4.52
N ALA A 106 -4.64 11.70 -5.37
CA ALA A 106 -3.26 11.95 -4.97
C ALA A 106 -2.84 13.38 -5.31
N LYS A 107 -2.07 13.98 -4.41
CA LYS A 107 -1.57 15.35 -4.48
C LYS A 107 -0.07 15.39 -4.32
N TYR A 108 0.56 16.34 -4.98
CA TYR A 108 1.94 16.76 -4.73
C TYR A 108 1.97 18.27 -4.46
N GLY A 109 2.52 18.67 -3.31
CA GLY A 109 2.59 20.08 -2.93
C GLY A 109 1.22 20.77 -2.83
N GLY A 110 0.16 20.00 -2.53
CA GLY A 110 -1.22 20.48 -2.47
C GLY A 110 -1.98 20.45 -3.80
N SER A 111 -1.30 20.29 -4.93
CA SER A 111 -1.92 20.19 -6.25
C SER A 111 -2.29 18.74 -6.56
N THR A 112 -3.52 18.50 -7.02
CA THR A 112 -3.96 17.18 -7.49
C THR A 112 -3.18 16.77 -8.74
N VAL A 113 -2.48 15.63 -8.66
CA VAL A 113 -1.75 15.04 -9.78
C VAL A 113 -2.49 13.84 -10.35
N TYR A 114 -3.33 13.20 -9.53
CA TYR A 114 -4.17 12.09 -9.94
C TYR A 114 -5.49 12.11 -9.17
N ASN A 115 -6.58 11.85 -9.87
CA ASN A 115 -7.89 11.63 -9.27
C ASN A 115 -8.63 10.57 -10.08
N VAL A 116 -9.24 9.61 -9.40
CA VAL A 116 -10.16 8.65 -10.01
C VAL A 116 -11.44 8.59 -9.19
N ASP A 117 -12.58 8.70 -9.86
CA ASP A 117 -13.92 8.50 -9.32
C ASP A 117 -14.58 7.34 -10.06
N TYR A 118 -14.97 6.30 -9.33
CA TYR A 118 -15.59 5.10 -9.87
C TYR A 118 -17.11 5.24 -10.10
N GLY A 119 -17.67 6.44 -9.90
CA GLY A 119 -19.04 6.77 -10.24
C GLY A 119 -20.04 5.74 -9.68
N THR A 120 -20.86 5.16 -10.55
CA THR A 120 -21.76 4.08 -10.17
C THR A 120 -21.18 2.70 -10.49
N ARG A 121 -21.61 1.74 -9.68
CA ARG A 121 -21.45 0.31 -9.92
C ARG A 121 -22.80 -0.29 -10.28
N ASP A 122 -22.77 -1.42 -10.97
CA ASP A 122 -24.00 -2.19 -11.17
C ASP A 122 -24.41 -2.97 -9.91
N LYS A 123 -25.52 -3.72 -10.00
CA LYS A 123 -26.07 -4.50 -8.88
C LYS A 123 -25.16 -5.63 -8.40
N LEU A 124 -24.13 -5.99 -9.17
CA LEU A 124 -23.14 -6.99 -8.80
C LEU A 124 -21.87 -6.36 -8.20
N GLY A 125 -21.81 -5.02 -8.09
CA GLY A 125 -20.65 -4.29 -7.56
C GLY A 125 -19.58 -3.99 -8.62
N ARG A 126 -19.81 -4.33 -9.88
CA ARG A 126 -18.84 -4.09 -10.97
C ARG A 126 -18.83 -2.62 -11.34
N ILE A 127 -17.65 -2.08 -11.60
CA ILE A 127 -17.46 -0.68 -12.02
C ILE A 127 -18.04 -0.54 -13.42
N VAL A 128 -19.06 0.30 -13.60
CA VAL A 128 -19.63 0.57 -14.94
C VAL A 128 -19.21 1.93 -15.48
N THR A 129 -18.70 2.81 -14.63
CA THR A 129 -18.17 4.13 -15.01
C THR A 129 -16.89 4.43 -14.25
N LYS A 130 -15.98 5.19 -14.85
CA LYS A 130 -14.79 5.73 -14.18
C LYS A 130 -14.44 7.07 -14.77
N THR A 131 -14.35 8.12 -13.95
CA THR A 131 -13.74 9.40 -14.36
C THR A 131 -12.33 9.46 -13.81
N GLU A 132 -11.35 9.68 -14.68
CA GLU A 132 -9.94 9.69 -14.33
C GLU A 132 -9.31 11.01 -14.78
N THR A 133 -8.64 11.68 -13.86
CA THR A 133 -7.88 12.90 -14.11
C THR A 133 -6.40 12.63 -13.82
N VAL A 134 -5.54 12.82 -14.81
CA VAL A 134 -4.08 12.71 -14.68
C VAL A 134 -3.45 14.03 -15.05
N ASN A 135 -2.75 14.67 -14.12
CA ASN A 135 -2.09 15.96 -14.34
C ASN A 135 -3.01 17.04 -14.95
N GLY A 136 -4.29 17.05 -14.56
CA GLY A 136 -5.31 17.98 -15.04
C GLY A 136 -6.11 17.49 -16.26
N GLU A 137 -5.61 16.52 -17.02
CA GLU A 137 -6.32 15.94 -18.15
C GLU A 137 -7.34 14.92 -17.67
N THR A 138 -8.61 15.08 -18.05
CA THR A 138 -9.71 14.25 -17.57
C THR A 138 -10.32 13.43 -18.70
N HIS A 139 -10.47 12.13 -18.44
CA HIS A 139 -11.12 11.18 -19.33
C HIS A 139 -12.23 10.43 -18.60
N ALA A 140 -13.34 10.21 -19.30
CA ALA A 140 -14.43 9.38 -18.81
C ALA A 140 -14.34 8.00 -19.45
N TYR A 141 -14.57 6.97 -18.65
CA TYR A 141 -14.62 5.59 -19.09
C TYR A 141 -15.97 4.96 -18.74
N SER A 142 -16.44 4.10 -19.63
CA SER A 142 -17.60 3.23 -19.38
C SER A 142 -17.25 1.80 -19.71
N TYR A 143 -17.74 0.87 -18.90
CA TYR A 143 -17.43 -0.56 -19.00
C TYR A 143 -18.72 -1.35 -19.28
N VAL A 144 -18.67 -2.23 -20.27
CA VAL A 144 -19.77 -3.14 -20.59
C VAL A 144 -19.32 -4.55 -20.30
N TYR A 145 -20.21 -5.34 -19.70
CA TYR A 145 -19.95 -6.72 -19.33
C TYR A 145 -20.97 -7.64 -19.99
N ASP A 146 -20.54 -8.85 -20.32
CA ASP A 146 -21.43 -9.92 -20.76
C ASP A 146 -22.34 -10.32 -19.59
N PRO A 147 -23.68 -10.31 -19.78
CA PRO A 147 -24.62 -10.61 -18.70
C PRO A 147 -24.65 -12.10 -18.32
N ASN A 148 -24.08 -13.00 -19.13
CA ASN A 148 -24.06 -14.44 -18.91
C ASN A 148 -22.71 -14.94 -18.38
N THR A 149 -21.59 -14.35 -18.81
CA THR A 149 -20.24 -14.81 -18.45
C THR A 149 -19.55 -13.95 -17.40
N ASP A 150 -20.10 -12.78 -17.06
CA ASP A 150 -19.51 -11.80 -16.13
C ASP A 150 -18.18 -11.18 -16.64
N GLU A 151 -17.87 -11.36 -17.91
CA GLU A 151 -16.63 -10.88 -18.54
C GLU A 151 -16.79 -9.45 -19.06
N LEU A 152 -15.73 -8.64 -18.96
CA LEU A 152 -15.66 -7.31 -19.58
C LEU A 152 -15.60 -7.45 -21.10
N THR A 153 -16.56 -6.86 -21.82
CA THR A 153 -16.63 -6.93 -23.29
C THR A 153 -16.11 -5.65 -23.95
N ASP A 154 -16.44 -4.49 -23.38
CA ASP A 154 -16.14 -3.19 -24.00
C ASP A 154 -15.65 -2.18 -22.97
N VAL A 155 -14.72 -1.33 -23.40
CA VAL A 155 -14.24 -0.18 -22.66
C VAL A 155 -14.35 1.03 -23.56
N TYR A 156 -15.21 1.97 -23.20
CA TYR A 156 -15.31 3.24 -23.91
C TYR A 156 -14.43 4.26 -23.19
N LYS A 157 -13.64 5.03 -23.93
CA LYS A 157 -12.93 6.21 -23.46
C LYS A 157 -13.49 7.45 -24.16
N ASP A 158 -13.98 8.40 -23.39
CA ASP A 158 -14.64 9.64 -23.88
C ASP A 158 -15.75 9.35 -24.91
N GLY A 159 -16.45 8.23 -24.71
CA GLY A 159 -17.53 7.75 -25.57
C GLY A 159 -17.08 6.97 -26.82
N ALA A 160 -15.78 6.82 -27.06
CA ALA A 160 -15.24 6.00 -28.14
C ALA A 160 -14.76 4.63 -27.62
N LEU A 161 -15.10 3.56 -28.34
CA LEU A 161 -14.63 2.19 -28.05
C LEU A 161 -13.12 2.05 -28.30
#